data_AF-A0A4Y7NGN5-F1
#
_entry.id   AF-A0A4Y7NGN5-F1
#
_cell.length_a   1.000
_cell.length_b   1.000
_cell.length_c   1.000
_cell.angle_alpha   90.00
_cell.angle_beta   90.00
_cell.angle_gamma   90.00
#
_symmetry.space_group_name_H-M   'P 1'
#
loop_
_entity.id
_entity.type
_entity.pdbx_description
1 polymer ?
#
loop_
_entity_poly.entity_id
_entity_poly.type
_entity_poly.pdbx_seq_one_letter_code
_entity_poly.pdbx_strand_id
1 'polypeptide(L)'
;MADNTESSIDKKKTEASNGCGDHCDGHHHSNDSGAKSKDKKKKAKNPHNNVPKDDGEEVPLPPASLQDLKKAMELLSLTQAQGAVKTTEDAMAKQYEFWSTQPVPKINEDISANEPIEQDKPLSEIRPEPYTLPQGFVWDTLSIDNPQILQELYQLLNENYVEDDDNMFRFDYSADFLLWALKPPGWHKDWHCGVRAEKSGKLLGFISAIPATIRIYNHTQKMVEINFLCVHKKLRSKRVAPVLIREITRRVHLKGIFQAVYTAGVVLPKPVSTCRYWHRSLNPKKLIDVKFSHLARNMTMQRTLKLYRLPEETKTPGFRALELKDIEQAYRLLNKYLNKFHLAPCFDEEDFRHWFFPRPGIVDCYIVEKDGIITDMVSYYTLPSTVMHHPVHKSLKAAYSFYNASSATPWNQLMGDALVTAKNAGFDVFNALDLMENKTFLEPLKFGIGDGNLHYYLYNWRCPDMPSSSVGLVLQ
;
A
#
# COMPACT_ATOMS: atom_id res chain seq x y z
N MET A 1 -13.41 -15.10 -61.22
CA MET A 1 -14.75 -14.58 -60.91
C MET A 1 -14.57 -13.69 -59.69
N ALA A 2 -14.17 -12.42 -59.81
CA ALA A 2 -14.37 -11.47 -60.93
C ALA A 2 -15.88 -11.20 -61.16
N ASP A 3 -16.40 -9.97 -61.17
CA ASP A 3 -15.77 -8.62 -61.15
C ASP A 3 -16.39 -7.73 -60.04
N ASN A 4 -15.87 -6.58 -59.57
CA ASN A 4 -14.92 -5.57 -60.07
C ASN A 4 -15.53 -4.46 -60.96
N THR A 5 -15.84 -3.29 -60.38
CA THR A 5 -15.95 -2.01 -61.11
C THR A 5 -15.61 -0.84 -60.18
N GLU A 6 -14.68 0.01 -60.63
CA GLU A 6 -14.29 1.26 -59.99
C GLU A 6 -15.02 2.45 -60.63
N SER A 7 -15.12 3.58 -59.91
CA SER A 7 -15.01 4.90 -60.56
C SER A 7 -14.52 6.00 -59.61
N SER A 8 -13.21 6.21 -59.65
CA SER A 8 -12.50 7.49 -59.50
C SER A 8 -13.15 8.61 -60.37
N ILE A 9 -12.84 9.91 -60.32
CA ILE A 9 -11.77 10.72 -59.69
C ILE A 9 -12.24 12.20 -59.72
N ASP A 10 -11.70 13.13 -58.90
CA ASP A 10 -10.83 14.25 -59.37
C ASP A 10 -10.34 15.20 -58.24
N LYS A 11 -9.38 16.08 -58.57
CA LYS A 11 -8.65 17.00 -57.68
C LYS A 11 -8.51 18.41 -58.28
N LYS A 12 -8.49 19.42 -57.41
CA LYS A 12 -7.79 20.73 -57.50
C LYS A 12 -7.84 21.34 -56.10
N LYS A 13 -6.78 21.80 -55.43
CA LYS A 13 -5.41 22.21 -55.80
C LYS A 13 -5.30 23.50 -56.64
N THR A 14 -4.92 24.56 -55.94
CA THR A 14 -4.19 25.75 -56.43
C THR A 14 -3.22 26.18 -55.33
N GLU A 15 -2.12 26.84 -55.69
CA GLU A 15 -0.96 27.09 -54.82
C GLU A 15 -0.49 28.57 -54.94
N ALA A 16 0.65 28.88 -54.30
CA ALA A 16 1.50 30.06 -54.50
C ALA A 16 1.12 31.38 -53.79
N SER A 17 2.07 32.20 -53.30
CA SER A 17 3.50 31.95 -53.02
C SER A 17 4.17 33.11 -52.22
N ASN A 18 5.37 32.84 -51.69
CA ASN A 18 6.43 33.80 -51.28
C ASN A 18 6.18 34.71 -50.04
N GLY A 19 7.20 35.09 -49.25
CA GLY A 19 8.60 34.61 -49.24
C GLY A 19 9.57 35.56 -48.49
N CYS A 20 10.63 35.00 -47.87
CA CYS A 20 11.75 35.68 -47.18
C CYS A 20 11.40 36.53 -45.91
N GLY A 21 12.33 36.79 -44.98
CA GLY A 21 13.68 36.25 -44.81
C GLY A 21 14.46 36.85 -43.61
N ASP A 22 15.34 36.02 -43.04
CA ASP A 22 16.59 36.26 -42.29
C ASP A 22 16.88 37.41 -41.27
N HIS A 23 17.54 36.96 -40.19
CA HIS A 23 18.74 37.51 -39.50
C HIS A 23 18.72 38.56 -38.35
N CYS A 24 19.54 38.20 -37.33
CA CYS A 24 20.41 38.99 -36.44
C CYS A 24 19.91 39.90 -35.29
N ASP A 25 20.26 39.48 -34.06
CA ASP A 25 21.24 40.08 -33.13
C ASP A 25 21.41 41.62 -32.98
N GLY A 26 21.53 42.09 -31.72
CA GLY A 26 22.13 43.40 -31.41
C GLY A 26 22.02 43.86 -29.94
N HIS A 27 23.15 44.03 -29.25
CA HIS A 27 23.27 44.86 -28.03
C HIS A 27 23.07 46.37 -28.39
N HIS A 28 22.81 47.34 -27.49
CA HIS A 28 23.58 47.66 -26.27
C HIS A 28 22.89 48.72 -25.34
N HIS A 29 23.64 49.26 -24.36
CA HIS A 29 23.17 50.25 -23.37
C HIS A 29 23.43 51.73 -23.74
N SER A 30 22.47 52.61 -23.41
CA SER A 30 22.66 53.89 -22.68
C SER A 30 21.26 54.40 -22.21
N ASN A 31 20.97 54.98 -21.04
CA ASN A 31 21.68 55.83 -20.06
C ASN A 31 21.83 57.32 -20.47
N ASP A 32 20.88 58.19 -20.06
CA ASP A 32 21.05 59.47 -19.31
C ASP A 32 19.65 60.14 -19.08
N SER A 33 19.38 61.16 -18.24
CA SER A 33 20.05 61.79 -17.07
C SER A 33 19.00 62.44 -16.15
N GLY A 34 19.34 62.78 -14.89
CA GLY A 34 18.55 63.70 -14.05
C GLY A 34 18.48 63.33 -12.55
N ALA A 35 19.49 63.56 -11.71
CA ALA A 35 19.93 64.85 -11.15
C ALA A 35 18.91 65.53 -10.21
N LYS A 36 19.25 66.14 -9.07
CA LYS A 36 20.49 66.32 -8.26
C LYS A 36 20.00 66.72 -6.84
N SER A 37 20.65 66.47 -5.70
CA SER A 37 21.87 65.71 -5.31
C SER A 37 21.78 65.49 -3.76
N LYS A 38 22.77 65.46 -2.85
CA LYS A 38 24.21 65.81 -2.80
C LYS A 38 24.82 65.35 -1.44
N ASP A 39 26.16 65.47 -1.29
CA ASP A 39 26.87 65.73 -0.01
C ASP A 39 26.84 64.60 1.07
N LYS A 40 27.63 64.57 2.17
CA LYS A 40 28.90 65.24 2.58
C LYS A 40 29.69 64.40 3.63
N LYS A 41 30.91 63.92 3.28
CA LYS A 41 32.12 63.77 4.15
C LYS A 41 32.11 62.66 5.25
N LYS A 42 33.24 62.03 5.67
CA LYS A 42 34.68 62.11 5.29
C LYS A 42 35.51 60.87 5.76
N LYS A 43 36.57 60.55 4.98
CA LYS A 43 37.95 60.01 5.27
C LYS A 43 38.36 59.42 6.66
N ALA A 44 39.44 58.61 6.84
CA ALA A 44 40.18 57.60 6.02
C ALA A 44 41.50 57.10 6.72
N LYS A 45 41.83 55.78 6.62
CA LYS A 45 43.15 55.08 6.69
C LYS A 45 44.09 55.11 7.93
N ASN A 46 44.38 53.91 8.49
CA ASN A 46 45.66 53.15 8.71
C ASN A 46 46.98 53.84 9.19
N PRO A 47 48.07 53.13 9.64
CA PRO A 47 48.36 51.66 9.67
C PRO A 47 49.01 51.10 10.99
N HIS A 48 49.52 49.83 10.94
CA HIS A 48 50.59 49.22 11.78
C HIS A 48 50.29 48.84 13.26
N ASN A 49 50.91 47.81 13.88
CA ASN A 49 51.65 46.62 13.38
C ASN A 49 51.80 45.55 14.50
N ASN A 50 51.87 44.24 14.13
CA ASN A 50 52.82 43.20 14.62
C ASN A 50 52.25 41.77 14.63
N VAL A 51 53.17 40.81 14.48
CA VAL A 51 52.97 39.35 14.43
C VAL A 51 54.15 38.69 15.15
N PRO A 52 53.93 37.66 15.98
CA PRO A 52 54.94 36.64 16.25
C PRO A 52 54.79 35.52 15.20
N LYS A 53 55.88 35.21 14.49
CA LYS A 53 56.07 33.88 13.92
C LYS A 53 56.67 32.97 15.00
N ASP A 54 56.33 31.69 14.93
CA ASP A 54 57.20 30.62 15.39
C ASP A 54 57.20 29.55 14.29
N ASP A 55 58.33 28.87 14.07
CA ASP A 55 58.53 28.03 12.89
C ASP A 55 58.22 26.56 13.21
N GLY A 56 57.42 25.92 12.37
CA GLY A 56 57.00 24.51 12.51
C GLY A 56 56.88 23.83 11.15
N GLU A 57 57.51 22.67 11.02
CA GLU A 57 57.67 21.95 9.76
C GLU A 57 56.34 21.41 9.21
N GLU A 58 56.16 21.43 7.88
CA GLU A 58 55.04 20.75 7.22
C GLU A 58 55.23 19.22 7.29
N VAL A 59 54.80 18.61 8.40
CA VAL A 59 54.68 17.15 8.50
C VAL A 59 53.49 16.71 7.64
N PRO A 60 53.69 15.94 6.55
CA PRO A 60 52.58 15.50 5.71
C PRO A 60 51.73 14.50 6.48
N LEU A 61 50.43 14.78 6.62
CA LEU A 61 49.47 13.81 7.14
C LEU A 61 49.51 12.56 6.24
N PRO A 62 49.71 11.34 6.81
CA PRO A 62 49.80 10.13 6.00
C PRO A 62 48.53 9.92 5.16
N PRO A 63 48.61 9.33 3.96
CA PRO A 63 47.46 8.94 3.16
C PRO A 63 46.76 7.68 3.74
N ALA A 64 46.42 7.72 5.03
CA ALA A 64 45.45 6.82 5.67
C ALA A 64 44.12 6.97 4.90
N SER A 65 43.65 5.87 4.34
CA SER A 65 43.29 5.98 2.92
C SER A 65 41.86 6.46 2.67
N LEU A 66 41.64 7.03 1.49
CA LEU A 66 40.30 7.18 0.92
C LEU A 66 39.56 5.83 0.77
N GLN A 67 40.26 4.70 0.80
CA GLN A 67 39.64 3.37 0.88
C GLN A 67 39.21 3.01 2.30
N ASP A 68 39.86 3.52 3.35
CA ASP A 68 39.46 3.31 4.75
C ASP A 68 38.30 4.23 5.14
N LEU A 69 38.27 5.47 4.61
CA LEU A 69 37.09 6.33 4.68
C LEU A 69 35.90 5.77 3.88
N LYS A 70 36.15 5.16 2.71
CA LYS A 70 35.11 4.41 1.98
C LYS A 70 34.65 3.17 2.76
N LYS A 71 35.56 2.35 3.29
CA LYS A 71 35.22 1.21 4.14
C LYS A 71 34.48 1.63 5.41
N ALA A 72 34.76 2.82 5.97
CA ALA A 72 34.00 3.37 7.09
C ALA A 72 32.60 3.80 6.67
N MET A 73 32.42 4.41 5.49
CA MET A 73 31.10 4.66 4.91
C MET A 73 30.35 3.36 4.56
N GLU A 74 31.04 2.32 4.08
CA GLU A 74 30.46 0.99 3.83
C GLU A 74 30.12 0.27 5.13
N LEU A 75 30.95 0.36 6.18
CA LEU A 75 30.59 -0.13 7.51
C LEU A 75 29.39 0.63 8.07
N LEU A 76 29.28 1.95 7.84
CA LEU A 76 28.14 2.76 8.26
C LEU A 76 26.87 2.43 7.45
N SER A 77 26.95 2.14 6.15
CA SER A 77 25.79 1.67 5.38
C SER A 77 25.42 0.20 5.69
N LEU A 78 26.38 -0.63 6.11
CA LEU A 78 26.16 -1.99 6.62
C LEU A 78 25.65 -2.04 8.08
N THR A 79 25.89 -1.00 8.88
CA THR A 79 25.43 -0.89 10.28
C THR A 79 24.22 0.03 10.47
N GLN A 80 23.85 0.83 9.47
CA GLN A 80 22.45 1.20 9.30
C GLN A 80 21.61 -0.09 9.22
N ALA A 81 20.57 -0.17 10.05
CA ALA A 81 19.65 -1.31 10.00
C ALA A 81 19.02 -1.35 8.61
N GLN A 82 19.37 -2.38 7.82
CA GLN A 82 19.03 -2.47 6.39
C GLN A 82 17.55 -2.11 6.15
N GLY A 83 17.32 -1.03 5.41
CA GLY A 83 15.99 -0.55 5.10
C GLY A 83 15.12 -1.60 4.40
N ALA A 84 13.82 -1.37 4.45
CA ALA A 84 12.86 -2.08 3.60
C ALA A 84 13.34 -2.05 2.14
N VAL A 85 13.41 -3.21 1.50
CA VAL A 85 13.72 -3.31 0.06
C VAL A 85 12.50 -2.80 -0.69
N LYS A 86 12.59 -1.61 -1.30
CA LYS A 86 11.45 -0.92 -1.95
C LYS A 86 11.46 -0.98 -3.47
N THR A 87 12.56 -1.43 -4.09
CA THR A 87 12.68 -1.58 -5.56
C THR A 87 12.98 -3.03 -5.95
N THR A 88 12.68 -3.37 -7.20
CA THR A 88 13.05 -4.65 -7.81
C THR A 88 14.55 -4.78 -8.04
N GLU A 89 15.26 -3.67 -8.27
CA GLU A 89 16.72 -3.65 -8.47
C GLU A 89 17.46 -3.96 -7.17
N ASP A 90 17.06 -3.33 -6.05
CA ASP A 90 17.57 -3.65 -4.70
C ASP A 90 17.28 -5.11 -4.31
N ALA A 91 16.14 -5.65 -4.76
CA ALA A 91 15.78 -7.06 -4.55
C ALA A 91 16.68 -8.00 -5.36
N MET A 92 16.93 -7.71 -6.65
CA MET A 92 17.83 -8.52 -7.48
C MET A 92 19.27 -8.56 -6.94
N ALA A 93 19.72 -7.50 -6.25
CA ALA A 93 21.01 -7.45 -5.58
C ALA A 93 21.08 -8.26 -4.26
N LYS A 94 19.95 -8.72 -3.71
CA LYS A 94 19.88 -9.33 -2.37
C LYS A 94 19.77 -10.85 -2.40
N GLN A 95 20.62 -11.52 -1.63
CA GLN A 95 20.50 -12.97 -1.42
C GLN A 95 19.41 -13.28 -0.39
N TYR A 96 18.33 -13.93 -0.84
CA TYR A 96 17.20 -14.34 0.01
C TYR A 96 17.32 -15.81 0.46
N GLU A 97 18.21 -16.10 1.41
CA GLU A 97 18.45 -17.47 1.95
C GLU A 97 17.19 -18.26 2.34
N PHE A 98 16.13 -17.58 2.78
CA PHE A 98 14.87 -18.23 3.14
C PHE A 98 14.03 -18.55 1.90
N TRP A 99 13.70 -17.52 1.11
CA TRP A 99 12.79 -17.65 -0.04
C TRP A 99 13.34 -18.53 -1.16
N SER A 100 14.67 -18.63 -1.30
CA SER A 100 15.30 -19.60 -2.22
C SER A 100 15.06 -21.07 -1.85
N THR A 101 14.52 -21.35 -0.66
CA THR A 101 14.13 -22.69 -0.17
C THR A 101 12.62 -22.89 -0.11
N GLN A 102 11.81 -21.97 -0.66
CA GLN A 102 10.35 -22.03 -0.64
C GLN A 102 9.79 -22.21 -2.06
N PRO A 103 8.59 -22.80 -2.22
CA PRO A 103 7.91 -22.90 -3.50
C PRO A 103 7.33 -21.54 -3.91
N VAL A 104 8.21 -20.63 -4.35
CA VAL A 104 7.90 -19.33 -4.94
C VAL A 104 8.77 -19.13 -6.19
N PRO A 105 8.30 -18.41 -7.23
CA PRO A 105 9.11 -18.19 -8.43
C PRO A 105 10.35 -17.35 -8.14
N LYS A 106 11.42 -17.59 -8.89
CA LYS A 106 12.64 -16.78 -8.77
C LYS A 106 12.44 -15.41 -9.44
N ILE A 107 13.16 -14.39 -8.96
CA ILE A 107 12.99 -13.01 -9.46
C ILE A 107 13.31 -12.86 -10.96
N ASN A 108 14.18 -13.70 -11.51
CA ASN A 108 14.54 -13.76 -12.94
C ASN A 108 13.79 -14.88 -13.70
N GLU A 109 12.71 -15.43 -13.15
CA GLU A 109 11.90 -16.48 -13.78
C GLU A 109 10.84 -15.84 -14.69
N ASP A 110 10.90 -16.18 -15.98
CA ASP A 110 9.84 -15.88 -16.95
C ASP A 110 8.82 -17.02 -16.91
N ILE A 111 7.53 -16.66 -16.82
CA ILE A 111 6.46 -17.58 -16.42
C ILE A 111 5.30 -17.46 -17.41
N SER A 112 5.11 -18.50 -18.22
CA SER A 112 3.98 -18.65 -19.13
C SER A 112 2.92 -19.64 -18.63
N ALA A 113 3.24 -20.48 -17.66
CA ALA A 113 2.33 -21.44 -17.03
C ALA A 113 1.52 -20.81 -15.87
N ASN A 114 0.38 -21.40 -15.53
CA ASN A 114 -0.51 -20.94 -14.45
C ASN A 114 -0.97 -22.13 -13.58
N GLU A 115 -0.13 -22.54 -12.64
CA GLU A 115 -0.20 -23.86 -11.97
C GLU A 115 0.58 -23.90 -10.63
N PRO A 116 0.40 -24.95 -9.79
CA PRO A 116 1.22 -25.17 -8.61
C PRO A 116 2.72 -25.37 -8.92
N ILE A 117 3.58 -25.08 -7.93
CA ILE A 117 5.05 -25.27 -8.07
C ILE A 117 5.48 -26.65 -7.55
N GLU A 118 4.97 -27.02 -6.38
CA GLU A 118 5.03 -28.36 -5.79
C GLU A 118 3.62 -28.97 -5.80
N GLN A 119 3.54 -30.27 -6.09
CA GLN A 119 2.28 -31.02 -6.00
C GLN A 119 1.81 -31.16 -4.54
N ASP A 120 0.49 -31.22 -4.37
CA ASP A 120 -0.17 -31.44 -3.08
C ASP A 120 0.29 -32.76 -2.45
N LYS A 121 0.69 -32.73 -1.18
CA LYS A 121 1.31 -33.88 -0.49
C LYS A 121 0.30 -34.61 0.40
N PRO A 122 0.31 -35.95 0.46
CA PRO A 122 -0.59 -36.68 1.33
C PRO A 122 -0.34 -36.35 2.80
N LEU A 123 -1.38 -36.44 3.64
CA LEU A 123 -1.29 -36.14 5.08
C LEU A 123 -0.24 -36.98 5.83
N SER A 124 0.17 -38.13 5.28
CA SER A 124 1.25 -38.98 5.79
C SER A 124 2.66 -38.40 5.60
N GLU A 125 2.86 -37.49 4.65
CA GLU A 125 4.14 -36.81 4.40
C GLU A 125 4.26 -35.46 5.14
N ILE A 126 3.15 -34.94 5.64
CA ILE A 126 3.11 -33.65 6.35
C ILE A 126 3.47 -33.89 7.83
N ARG A 127 4.48 -33.15 8.32
CA ARG A 127 4.93 -33.24 9.72
C ARG A 127 3.77 -33.00 10.71
N PRO A 128 3.37 -33.98 11.54
CA PRO A 128 2.24 -33.82 12.47
C PRO A 128 2.59 -32.92 13.67
N GLU A 129 3.83 -32.98 14.13
CA GLU A 129 4.35 -32.13 15.21
C GLU A 129 4.71 -30.71 14.74
N PRO A 130 4.62 -29.69 15.62
CA PRO A 130 5.15 -28.35 15.35
C PRO A 130 6.66 -28.34 15.02
N TYR A 131 7.12 -27.29 14.33
CA TYR A 131 8.57 -27.05 14.19
C TYR A 131 9.23 -26.71 15.53
N THR A 132 10.51 -27.09 15.69
CA THR A 132 11.28 -26.81 16.91
C THR A 132 11.60 -25.32 17.05
N LEU A 133 11.17 -24.71 18.16
CA LEU A 133 11.59 -23.37 18.56
C LEU A 133 12.91 -23.41 19.37
N PRO A 134 13.67 -22.30 19.44
CA PRO A 134 14.78 -22.17 20.38
C PRO A 134 14.30 -22.23 21.83
N GLN A 135 15.18 -22.67 22.75
CA GLN A 135 14.90 -22.74 24.18
C GLN A 135 14.44 -21.37 24.73
N GLY A 136 13.43 -21.36 25.61
CA GLY A 136 12.81 -20.14 26.12
C GLY A 136 11.63 -19.61 25.29
N PHE A 137 11.28 -20.26 24.18
CA PHE A 137 10.12 -19.92 23.33
C PHE A 137 9.18 -21.12 23.17
N VAL A 138 7.87 -20.85 23.20
CA VAL A 138 6.82 -21.85 22.99
C VAL A 138 5.83 -21.39 21.93
N TRP A 139 5.24 -22.34 21.20
CA TRP A 139 4.12 -22.08 20.31
C TRP A 139 2.85 -21.80 21.10
N ASP A 140 2.04 -20.90 20.56
CA ASP A 140 0.66 -20.67 20.99
C ASP A 140 -0.29 -20.78 19.79
N THR A 141 -1.58 -20.95 20.09
CA THR A 141 -2.68 -20.95 19.13
C THR A 141 -3.75 -20.03 19.71
N LEU A 142 -3.79 -18.79 19.24
CA LEU A 142 -4.48 -17.70 19.92
C LEU A 142 -6.00 -17.88 19.82
N SER A 143 -6.62 -18.21 20.96
CA SER A 143 -8.07 -18.19 21.12
C SER A 143 -8.56 -16.74 21.25
N ILE A 144 -8.66 -16.04 20.12
CA ILE A 144 -9.10 -14.63 20.05
C ILE A 144 -10.53 -14.38 20.55
N ASP A 145 -11.30 -15.44 20.81
CA ASP A 145 -12.56 -15.39 21.57
C ASP A 145 -12.36 -15.01 23.05
N ASN A 146 -11.14 -15.10 23.59
CA ASN A 146 -10.79 -14.55 24.90
C ASN A 146 -10.36 -13.09 24.75
N PRO A 147 -11.08 -12.11 25.34
CA PRO A 147 -10.72 -10.69 25.28
C PRO A 147 -9.29 -10.37 25.74
N GLN A 148 -8.72 -11.15 26.67
CA GLN A 148 -7.35 -10.96 27.14
C GLN A 148 -6.32 -11.28 26.04
N ILE A 149 -6.52 -12.39 25.31
CA ILE A 149 -5.63 -12.81 24.21
C ILE A 149 -5.78 -11.85 23.02
N LEU A 150 -6.99 -11.38 22.75
CA LEU A 150 -7.27 -10.35 21.75
C LEU A 150 -6.58 -9.01 22.10
N GLN A 151 -6.58 -8.62 23.39
CA GLN A 151 -5.88 -7.43 23.87
C GLN A 151 -4.34 -7.58 23.79
N GLU A 152 -3.78 -8.75 24.08
CA GLU A 152 -2.35 -9.04 23.88
C GLU A 152 -1.95 -8.96 22.40
N LEU A 153 -2.78 -9.49 21.50
CA LEU A 153 -2.56 -9.42 20.05
C LEU A 153 -2.62 -7.97 19.55
N TYR A 154 -3.64 -7.22 19.96
CA TYR A 154 -3.75 -5.78 19.70
C TYR A 154 -2.50 -5.02 20.17
N GLN A 155 -2.04 -5.27 21.40
CA GLN A 155 -0.82 -4.63 21.93
C GLN A 155 0.43 -5.01 21.11
N LEU A 156 0.59 -6.29 20.74
CA LEU A 156 1.70 -6.71 19.89
C LEU A 156 1.70 -5.94 18.56
N LEU A 157 0.56 -5.84 17.90
CA LEU A 157 0.41 -5.19 16.60
C LEU A 157 0.67 -3.68 16.68
N ASN A 158 0.00 -2.97 17.59
CA ASN A 158 0.16 -1.52 17.78
C ASN A 158 1.62 -1.17 18.18
N GLU A 159 2.28 -1.97 19.02
CA GLU A 159 3.69 -1.75 19.37
C GLU A 159 4.71 -2.15 18.27
N ASN A 160 4.42 -3.15 17.41
CA ASN A 160 5.44 -3.86 16.62
C ASN A 160 5.10 -4.24 15.17
N TYR A 161 3.94 -3.91 14.61
CA TYR A 161 3.59 -4.27 13.23
C TYR A 161 4.17 -3.28 12.21
N VAL A 162 3.35 -2.40 11.64
CA VAL A 162 3.76 -1.40 10.63
C VAL A 162 3.88 -0.03 11.26
N GLU A 163 4.98 0.64 10.92
CA GLU A 163 5.28 2.05 11.18
C GLU A 163 5.58 2.68 9.82
N ASP A 164 5.24 3.96 9.64
CA ASP A 164 5.78 4.77 8.55
C ASP A 164 7.30 4.97 8.72
N ASP A 165 8.01 5.32 7.64
CA ASP A 165 9.47 5.50 7.67
C ASP A 165 9.90 6.56 8.71
N ASP A 166 9.09 7.61 8.89
CA ASP A 166 9.31 8.70 9.84
C ASP A 166 8.82 8.39 11.28
N ASN A 167 8.17 7.24 11.50
CA ASN A 167 7.58 6.80 12.77
C ASN A 167 6.55 7.79 13.38
N MET A 168 5.87 8.58 12.56
CA MET A 168 4.79 9.49 12.97
C MET A 168 3.44 8.79 13.18
N PHE A 169 3.22 7.64 12.53
CA PHE A 169 1.95 6.93 12.48
C PHE A 169 2.10 5.41 12.72
N ARG A 170 1.17 4.83 13.48
CA ARG A 170 1.03 3.36 13.62
C ARG A 170 -0.40 2.94 13.36
N PHE A 171 -0.62 1.83 12.66
CA PHE A 171 -1.95 1.27 12.49
C PHE A 171 -2.55 0.82 13.82
N ASP A 172 -3.78 1.24 14.08
CA ASP A 172 -4.51 1.06 15.33
C ASP A 172 -5.69 0.10 15.10
N TYR A 173 -5.37 -1.15 14.75
CA TYR A 173 -6.35 -2.20 14.46
C TYR A 173 -7.20 -2.49 15.71
N SER A 174 -8.45 -2.05 15.74
CA SER A 174 -9.33 -2.26 16.90
C SER A 174 -9.58 -3.76 17.17
N ALA A 175 -9.91 -4.10 18.42
CA ALA A 175 -10.24 -5.48 18.79
C ALA A 175 -11.37 -6.06 17.92
N ASP A 176 -12.39 -5.27 17.61
CA ASP A 176 -13.50 -5.68 16.76
C ASP A 176 -13.10 -5.81 15.27
N PHE A 177 -12.18 -4.97 14.79
CA PHE A 177 -11.59 -5.12 13.45
C PHE A 177 -10.78 -6.40 13.34
N LEU A 178 -9.98 -6.73 14.35
CA LEU A 178 -9.24 -8.00 14.40
C LEU A 178 -10.18 -9.20 14.43
N LEU A 179 -11.30 -9.14 15.18
CA LEU A 179 -12.34 -10.18 15.14
C LEU A 179 -13.03 -10.29 13.78
N TRP A 180 -13.21 -9.18 13.05
CA TRP A 180 -13.76 -9.18 11.69
C TRP A 180 -12.77 -9.81 10.69
N ALA A 181 -11.52 -9.35 10.65
CA ALA A 181 -10.52 -9.83 9.70
C ALA A 181 -10.06 -11.29 9.97
N LEU A 182 -9.99 -11.72 11.23
CA LEU A 182 -9.48 -13.05 11.61
C LEU A 182 -10.57 -14.14 11.69
N LYS A 183 -11.86 -13.80 11.57
CA LYS A 183 -12.98 -14.77 11.68
C LYS A 183 -13.99 -14.72 10.53
N PRO A 184 -13.58 -14.75 9.24
CA PRO A 184 -14.50 -15.00 8.14
C PRO A 184 -15.06 -16.44 8.18
N PRO A 185 -16.09 -16.75 7.37
CA PRO A 185 -16.62 -18.11 7.24
C PRO A 185 -15.51 -19.15 7.01
N GLY A 186 -15.66 -20.32 7.62
CA GLY A 186 -14.68 -21.41 7.53
C GLY A 186 -13.34 -21.19 8.25
N TRP A 187 -13.13 -20.09 8.99
CA TRP A 187 -11.88 -19.84 9.74
C TRP A 187 -11.50 -21.01 10.67
N HIS A 188 -10.20 -21.13 10.94
CA HIS A 188 -9.66 -22.15 11.83
C HIS A 188 -8.77 -21.54 12.91
N LYS A 189 -9.11 -21.75 14.19
CA LYS A 189 -8.29 -21.35 15.34
C LYS A 189 -6.82 -21.76 15.21
N ASP A 190 -6.55 -22.92 14.62
CA ASP A 190 -5.21 -23.48 14.46
C ASP A 190 -4.31 -22.55 13.61
N TRP A 191 -4.91 -21.74 12.75
CA TRP A 191 -4.22 -20.78 11.87
C TRP A 191 -3.89 -19.44 12.54
N HIS A 192 -4.30 -19.21 13.79
CA HIS A 192 -3.89 -18.05 14.60
C HIS A 192 -2.61 -18.39 15.37
N CYS A 193 -1.49 -18.47 14.65
CA CYS A 193 -0.23 -19.00 15.17
C CYS A 193 0.59 -17.93 15.91
N GLY A 194 0.85 -18.15 17.20
CA GLY A 194 1.65 -17.25 18.04
C GLY A 194 2.94 -17.87 18.56
N VAL A 195 3.88 -17.02 18.97
CA VAL A 195 5.08 -17.41 19.73
C VAL A 195 5.12 -16.61 21.02
N ARG A 196 5.25 -17.30 22.16
CA ARG A 196 5.39 -16.70 23.50
C ARG A 196 6.76 -16.98 24.09
N ALA A 197 7.20 -16.12 25.02
CA ALA A 197 8.31 -16.45 25.91
C ALA A 197 7.85 -17.41 27.02
N GLU A 198 8.52 -18.55 27.13
CA GLU A 198 8.26 -19.61 28.10
C GLU A 198 8.24 -19.09 29.55
N LYS A 199 9.19 -18.22 29.90
CA LYS A 199 9.38 -17.72 31.27
C LYS A 199 8.44 -16.59 31.72
N SER A 200 7.71 -15.96 30.79
CA SER A 200 6.92 -14.75 31.09
C SER A 200 5.53 -14.71 30.43
N GLY A 201 5.19 -15.69 29.61
CA GLY A 201 3.92 -15.75 28.87
C GLY A 201 3.76 -14.68 27.78
N LYS A 202 4.56 -13.60 27.74
CA LYS A 202 4.37 -12.50 26.79
C LYS A 202 4.44 -13.00 25.35
N LEU A 203 3.45 -12.60 24.55
CA LEU A 203 3.40 -12.78 23.10
C LEU A 203 4.50 -11.96 22.41
N LEU A 204 5.24 -12.60 21.50
CA LEU A 204 6.45 -12.06 20.87
C LEU A 204 6.47 -12.17 19.33
N GLY A 205 5.55 -12.96 18.77
CA GLY A 205 5.29 -12.99 17.34
C GLY A 205 3.92 -13.61 17.05
N PHE A 206 3.35 -13.25 15.92
CA PHE A 206 2.05 -13.71 15.43
C PHE A 206 2.07 -13.81 13.91
N ILE A 207 1.28 -14.74 13.37
CA ILE A 207 0.90 -14.82 11.95
C ILE A 207 -0.50 -15.45 11.88
N SER A 208 -1.34 -14.95 10.97
CA SER A 208 -2.67 -15.52 10.73
C SER A 208 -2.82 -16.05 9.31
N ALA A 209 -3.66 -17.07 9.16
CA ALA A 209 -4.22 -17.47 7.88
C ALA A 209 -5.75 -17.53 7.96
N ILE A 210 -6.44 -17.09 6.91
CA ILE A 210 -7.90 -17.22 6.74
C ILE A 210 -8.20 -17.95 5.42
N PRO A 211 -9.30 -18.71 5.29
CA PRO A 211 -9.62 -19.39 4.04
C PRO A 211 -9.98 -18.37 2.95
N ALA A 212 -9.57 -18.65 1.71
CA ALA A 212 -9.97 -17.86 0.56
C ALA A 212 -10.08 -18.73 -0.70
N THR A 213 -11.14 -18.56 -1.48
CA THR A 213 -11.23 -19.09 -2.84
C THR A 213 -10.81 -17.98 -3.79
N ILE A 214 -9.65 -18.12 -4.44
CA ILE A 214 -9.07 -17.08 -5.29
C ILE A 214 -9.02 -17.56 -6.74
N ARG A 215 -9.47 -16.72 -7.67
CA ARG A 215 -9.30 -16.91 -9.11
C ARG A 215 -7.99 -16.27 -9.56
N ILE A 216 -7.22 -17.04 -10.34
CA ILE A 216 -5.92 -16.68 -10.94
C ILE A 216 -6.04 -16.96 -12.45
N TYR A 217 -6.23 -15.89 -13.23
CA TYR A 217 -6.67 -15.92 -14.63
C TYR A 217 -7.92 -16.80 -14.82
N ASN A 218 -7.73 -18.01 -15.37
CA ASN A 218 -8.77 -18.97 -15.73
C ASN A 218 -8.97 -20.09 -14.70
N HIS A 219 -8.10 -20.19 -13.68
CA HIS A 219 -8.16 -21.21 -12.64
C HIS A 219 -8.72 -20.61 -11.35
N THR A 220 -9.57 -21.35 -10.64
CA THR A 220 -10.07 -20.99 -9.31
C THR A 220 -9.51 -21.98 -8.30
N GLN A 221 -8.72 -21.49 -7.36
CA GLN A 221 -7.97 -22.30 -6.40
C GLN A 221 -8.43 -21.98 -4.97
N LYS A 222 -8.64 -23.03 -4.16
CA LYS A 222 -8.82 -22.88 -2.71
C LYS A 222 -7.45 -22.74 -2.05
N MET A 223 -7.29 -21.70 -1.26
CA MET A 223 -6.03 -21.34 -0.61
C MET A 223 -6.31 -20.63 0.72
N VAL A 224 -5.27 -20.07 1.33
CA VAL A 224 -5.41 -19.14 2.46
C VAL A 224 -4.88 -17.75 2.11
N GLU A 225 -5.50 -16.71 2.66
CA GLU A 225 -4.90 -15.37 2.73
C GLU A 225 -4.04 -15.29 4.01
N ILE A 226 -2.79 -14.86 3.88
CA ILE A 226 -1.86 -14.66 5.01
C ILE A 226 -1.75 -13.17 5.32
N ASN A 227 -2.08 -12.79 6.55
CA ASN A 227 -2.01 -11.42 7.05
C ASN A 227 -1.46 -11.38 8.49
N PHE A 228 -1.24 -10.19 9.04
CA PHE A 228 -0.83 -9.91 10.42
C PHE A 228 0.49 -10.59 10.88
N LEU A 229 1.42 -10.87 9.96
CA LEU A 229 2.77 -11.35 10.30
C LEU A 229 3.54 -10.28 11.09
N CYS A 230 3.56 -10.42 12.41
CA CYS A 230 4.20 -9.51 13.34
C CYS A 230 5.30 -10.22 14.13
N VAL A 231 6.45 -9.58 14.28
CA VAL A 231 7.54 -10.01 15.18
C VAL A 231 7.97 -8.82 16.02
N HIS A 232 7.95 -9.02 17.35
CA HIS A 232 8.34 -8.01 18.32
C HIS A 232 9.74 -7.46 18.01
N LYS A 233 9.89 -6.12 17.99
CA LYS A 233 11.05 -5.39 17.41
C LYS A 233 12.41 -5.98 17.79
N LYS A 234 12.60 -6.31 19.08
CA LYS A 234 13.83 -6.92 19.65
C LYS A 234 14.21 -8.30 19.08
N LEU A 235 13.37 -8.92 18.26
CA LEU A 235 13.55 -10.26 17.69
C LEU A 235 13.56 -10.28 16.15
N ARG A 236 13.30 -9.15 15.47
CA ARG A 236 13.24 -9.06 14.00
C ARG A 236 14.53 -9.58 13.33
N SER A 237 15.70 -9.33 13.94
CA SER A 237 17.01 -9.82 13.47
C SER A 237 17.29 -11.31 13.73
N LYS A 238 16.49 -12.00 14.56
CA LYS A 238 16.73 -13.39 14.99
C LYS A 238 16.06 -14.46 14.12
N ARG A 239 15.75 -14.14 12.86
CA ARG A 239 15.13 -15.04 11.87
C ARG A 239 13.82 -15.73 12.35
N VAL A 240 13.05 -15.10 13.25
CA VAL A 240 11.81 -15.66 13.81
C VAL A 240 10.68 -15.76 12.77
N ALA A 241 10.55 -14.77 11.86
CA ALA A 241 9.53 -14.78 10.81
C ALA A 241 9.61 -16.02 9.89
N PRO A 242 10.78 -16.43 9.36
CA PRO A 242 10.96 -17.74 8.71
C PRO A 242 10.42 -18.97 9.45
N VAL A 243 10.46 -18.97 10.79
CA VAL A 243 9.96 -20.10 11.61
C VAL A 243 8.45 -20.02 11.78
N LEU A 244 7.89 -18.82 12.00
CA LEU A 244 6.44 -18.55 11.97
C LEU A 244 5.82 -18.99 10.63
N ILE A 245 6.44 -18.60 9.50
CA ILE A 245 5.97 -18.96 8.15
C ILE A 245 5.94 -20.48 7.99
N ARG A 246 7.04 -21.19 8.32
CA ARG A 246 7.09 -22.67 8.20
C ARG A 246 6.04 -23.37 9.07
N GLU A 247 5.75 -22.86 10.27
CA GLU A 247 4.71 -23.44 11.13
C GLU A 247 3.30 -23.17 10.62
N ILE A 248 2.97 -21.95 10.14
CA ILE A 248 1.64 -21.71 9.56
C ILE A 248 1.43 -22.52 8.28
N THR A 249 2.44 -22.60 7.40
CA THR A 249 2.42 -23.48 6.20
C THR A 249 2.11 -24.92 6.60
N ARG A 250 2.77 -25.46 7.63
CA ARG A 250 2.50 -26.82 8.15
C ARG A 250 1.07 -26.98 8.67
N ARG A 251 0.54 -26.01 9.42
CA ARG A 251 -0.84 -26.02 9.94
C ARG A 251 -1.91 -25.85 8.86
N VAL A 252 -1.58 -25.24 7.73
CA VAL A 252 -2.44 -25.10 6.54
C VAL A 252 -2.39 -26.38 5.69
N HIS A 253 -1.20 -26.95 5.47
CA HIS A 253 -1.02 -28.25 4.80
C HIS A 253 -1.76 -29.38 5.52
N LEU A 254 -1.78 -29.39 6.87
CA LEU A 254 -2.57 -30.35 7.66
C LEU A 254 -4.10 -30.26 7.46
N LYS A 255 -4.60 -29.24 6.76
CA LYS A 255 -6.02 -29.12 6.33
C LYS A 255 -6.22 -29.47 4.85
N GLY A 256 -5.18 -29.90 4.14
CA GLY A 256 -5.23 -30.23 2.72
C GLY A 256 -5.19 -29.01 1.79
N ILE A 257 -4.62 -27.89 2.23
CA ILE A 257 -4.43 -26.68 1.43
C ILE A 257 -2.92 -26.42 1.31
N PHE A 258 -2.43 -26.16 0.10
CA PHE A 258 -0.99 -26.07 -0.18
C PHE A 258 -0.55 -24.72 -0.77
N GLN A 259 -1.51 -23.85 -1.08
CA GLN A 259 -1.31 -22.54 -1.71
C GLN A 259 -1.74 -21.43 -0.76
N ALA A 260 -1.18 -20.23 -0.94
CA ALA A 260 -1.60 -19.04 -0.22
C ALA A 260 -1.45 -17.76 -1.05
N VAL A 261 -2.18 -16.71 -0.70
CA VAL A 261 -2.01 -15.34 -1.20
C VAL A 261 -1.59 -14.42 -0.07
N TYR A 262 -0.70 -13.47 -0.35
CA TYR A 262 -0.24 -12.48 0.63
C TYR A 262 0.24 -11.20 -0.05
N THR A 263 0.31 -10.12 0.72
CA THR A 263 0.89 -8.85 0.26
C THR A 263 1.97 -8.33 1.19
N ALA A 264 2.91 -7.56 0.65
CA ALA A 264 3.89 -6.83 1.44
C ALA A 264 4.18 -5.44 0.83
N GLY A 265 4.50 -4.47 1.68
CA GLY A 265 5.09 -3.18 1.25
C GLY A 265 6.60 -3.24 1.00
N VAL A 266 7.18 -4.45 0.93
CA VAL A 266 8.60 -4.70 0.67
C VAL A 266 8.73 -5.73 -0.44
N VAL A 267 9.76 -5.59 -1.28
CA VAL A 267 9.96 -6.47 -2.44
C VAL A 267 10.61 -7.78 -2.00
N LEU A 268 9.89 -8.86 -2.28
CA LEU A 268 10.31 -10.27 -2.17
C LEU A 268 10.32 -10.92 -3.58
N PRO A 269 11.09 -11.99 -3.82
CA PRO A 269 11.00 -12.78 -5.06
C PRO A 269 9.72 -13.65 -5.08
N LYS A 270 8.90 -13.65 -6.13
CA LYS A 270 8.72 -12.67 -7.22
C LYS A 270 7.27 -12.13 -7.11
N PRO A 271 7.01 -10.82 -7.22
CA PRO A 271 5.66 -10.29 -7.13
C PRO A 271 4.87 -10.58 -8.42
N VAL A 272 3.66 -11.08 -8.27
CA VAL A 272 2.70 -11.33 -9.37
C VAL A 272 2.12 -10.01 -9.89
N SER A 273 1.94 -9.03 -9.00
CA SER A 273 1.56 -7.67 -9.35
C SER A 273 2.06 -6.67 -8.30
N THR A 274 2.04 -5.40 -8.65
CA THR A 274 2.33 -4.28 -7.73
C THR A 274 1.28 -3.21 -7.93
N CYS A 275 0.61 -2.85 -6.83
CA CYS A 275 -0.34 -1.75 -6.78
C CYS A 275 0.26 -0.61 -5.96
N ARG A 276 -0.10 0.64 -6.24
CA ARG A 276 0.39 1.84 -5.53
C ARG A 276 -0.72 2.46 -4.69
N TYR A 277 -0.38 2.95 -3.50
CA TYR A 277 -1.32 3.68 -2.65
C TYR A 277 -1.59 5.10 -3.18
N TRP A 278 -2.81 5.56 -2.95
CA TRP A 278 -3.30 6.90 -3.25
C TRP A 278 -4.14 7.41 -2.08
N HIS A 279 -4.07 8.72 -1.81
CA HIS A 279 -4.64 9.33 -0.61
C HIS A 279 -5.49 10.56 -0.96
N ARG A 280 -6.71 10.63 -0.43
CA ARG A 280 -7.65 11.73 -0.65
C ARG A 280 -7.98 12.46 0.65
N SER A 281 -7.51 13.70 0.76
CA SER A 281 -7.62 14.50 1.99
C SER A 281 -9.07 14.95 2.29
N LEU A 282 -9.77 14.27 3.21
CA LEU A 282 -11.11 14.66 3.66
C LEU A 282 -11.05 15.81 4.67
N ASN A 283 -10.02 15.81 5.53
CA ASN A 283 -9.73 16.84 6.54
C ASN A 283 -8.33 17.46 6.34
N PRO A 284 -8.11 18.29 5.31
CA PRO A 284 -6.78 18.82 4.98
C PRO A 284 -6.11 19.61 6.11
N LYS A 285 -6.91 20.27 6.98
CA LYS A 285 -6.39 21.01 8.13
C LYS A 285 -5.66 20.08 9.09
N LYS A 286 -6.32 18.99 9.53
CA LYS A 286 -5.72 18.02 10.45
C LYS A 286 -4.54 17.29 9.81
N LEU A 287 -4.67 16.86 8.55
CA LEU A 287 -3.61 16.13 7.85
C LEU A 287 -2.31 16.92 7.73
N ILE A 288 -2.39 18.25 7.55
CA ILE A 288 -1.21 19.12 7.52
C ILE A 288 -0.68 19.40 8.93
N ASP A 289 -1.55 19.56 9.93
CA ASP A 289 -1.17 19.77 11.34
C ASP A 289 -0.35 18.57 11.88
N VAL A 290 -0.86 17.34 11.65
CA VAL A 290 -0.16 16.09 12.04
C VAL A 290 0.94 15.66 11.06
N LYS A 291 1.25 16.46 10.04
CA LYS A 291 2.25 16.19 8.98
C LYS A 291 2.00 14.99 8.05
N PHE A 292 0.83 14.33 8.11
CA PHE A 292 0.43 13.29 7.13
C PHE A 292 0.40 13.83 5.68
N SER A 293 0.26 15.14 5.50
CA SER A 293 0.36 15.77 4.20
C SER A 293 1.07 17.12 4.29
N HIS A 294 1.69 17.55 3.21
CA HIS A 294 2.38 18.83 3.15
C HIS A 294 1.63 19.85 2.29
N LEU A 295 1.79 21.13 2.62
CA LEU A 295 1.27 22.22 1.80
C LEU A 295 2.13 22.34 0.54
N ALA A 296 1.55 22.05 -0.62
CA ALA A 296 2.26 22.16 -1.89
C ALA A 296 2.76 23.59 -2.16
N ARG A 297 3.85 23.73 -2.92
CA ARG A 297 4.42 25.04 -3.30
C ARG A 297 3.34 25.91 -3.94
N ASN A 298 3.25 27.17 -3.52
CA ASN A 298 2.26 28.16 -3.96
C ASN A 298 0.77 27.84 -3.64
N MET A 299 0.51 26.91 -2.71
CA MET A 299 -0.81 26.74 -2.08
C MET A 299 -0.89 27.47 -0.73
N THR A 300 -2.11 27.81 -0.31
CA THR A 300 -2.42 28.29 1.04
C THR A 300 -3.42 27.35 1.71
N MET A 301 -3.49 27.32 3.03
CA MET A 301 -4.44 26.46 3.76
C MET A 301 -5.89 26.65 3.26
N GLN A 302 -6.32 27.89 3.06
CA GLN A 302 -7.64 28.21 2.50
C GLN A 302 -7.83 27.67 1.06
N ARG A 303 -6.81 27.78 0.20
CA ARG A 303 -6.84 27.24 -1.17
C ARG A 303 -6.90 25.70 -1.17
N THR A 304 -6.19 25.05 -0.26
CA THR A 304 -6.21 23.58 -0.07
C THR A 304 -7.57 23.09 0.44
N LEU A 305 -8.16 23.79 1.41
CA LEU A 305 -9.51 23.50 1.90
C LEU A 305 -10.56 23.69 0.79
N LYS A 306 -10.45 24.75 -0.03
CA LYS A 306 -11.33 24.96 -1.19
C LYS A 306 -11.13 23.92 -2.29
N LEU A 307 -9.90 23.49 -2.55
CA LEU A 307 -9.58 22.46 -3.55
C LEU A 307 -10.22 21.10 -3.21
N TYR A 308 -10.13 20.70 -1.94
CA TYR A 308 -10.58 19.40 -1.47
C TYR A 308 -12.01 19.37 -0.93
N ARG A 309 -12.72 20.52 -0.85
CA ARG A 309 -14.13 20.58 -0.43
C ARG A 309 -15.00 19.62 -1.24
N LEU A 310 -15.76 18.82 -0.50
CA LEU A 310 -16.81 17.93 -0.99
C LEU A 310 -18.19 18.53 -0.63
N PRO A 311 -19.27 18.07 -1.27
CA PRO A 311 -20.65 18.34 -0.84
C PRO A 311 -20.94 17.92 0.61
N GLU A 312 -22.15 18.26 1.07
CA GLU A 312 -22.71 17.79 2.34
C GLU A 312 -23.66 16.60 2.13
N GLU A 313 -24.32 16.49 0.97
CA GLU A 313 -25.20 15.37 0.59
C GLU A 313 -24.66 14.61 -0.63
N THR A 314 -25.03 13.33 -0.75
CA THR A 314 -24.75 12.48 -1.91
C THR A 314 -25.65 12.84 -3.09
N LYS A 315 -25.19 12.60 -4.32
CA LYS A 315 -25.87 13.02 -5.56
C LYS A 315 -26.65 11.92 -6.26
N THR A 316 -26.26 10.66 -6.08
CA THR A 316 -26.86 9.53 -6.79
C THR A 316 -28.21 9.16 -6.16
N PRO A 317 -29.34 9.25 -6.89
CA PRO A 317 -30.64 8.82 -6.37
C PRO A 317 -30.60 7.32 -6.02
N GLY A 318 -31.21 6.94 -4.89
CA GLY A 318 -31.19 5.56 -4.41
C GLY A 318 -29.90 5.10 -3.73
N PHE A 319 -28.90 5.99 -3.58
CA PHE A 319 -27.71 5.71 -2.78
C PHE A 319 -28.06 5.60 -1.29
N ARG A 320 -27.93 4.40 -0.71
CA ARG A 320 -28.23 4.12 0.71
C ARG A 320 -27.31 3.05 1.28
N ALA A 321 -27.30 2.87 2.60
CA ALA A 321 -26.55 1.78 3.23
C ALA A 321 -27.11 0.40 2.84
N LEU A 322 -26.24 -0.62 2.82
CA LEU A 322 -26.60 -2.02 2.56
C LEU A 322 -27.44 -2.59 3.72
N GLU A 323 -28.61 -3.15 3.40
CA GLU A 323 -29.51 -3.85 4.33
C GLU A 323 -29.47 -5.38 4.13
N LEU A 324 -30.02 -6.15 5.08
CA LEU A 324 -30.05 -7.62 4.99
C LEU A 324 -30.79 -8.15 3.75
N LYS A 325 -31.80 -7.41 3.25
CA LYS A 325 -32.58 -7.77 2.05
C LYS A 325 -31.79 -7.65 0.74
N ASP A 326 -30.69 -6.90 0.76
CA ASP A 326 -29.93 -6.51 -0.42
C ASP A 326 -28.82 -7.52 -0.76
N ILE A 327 -28.44 -8.36 0.21
CA ILE A 327 -27.28 -9.25 0.18
C ILE A 327 -27.24 -10.06 -1.12
N GLU A 328 -28.31 -10.77 -1.47
CA GLU A 328 -28.38 -11.64 -2.65
C GLU A 328 -28.12 -10.89 -3.98
N GLN A 329 -28.62 -9.64 -4.10
CA GLN A 329 -28.41 -8.82 -5.29
C GLN A 329 -27.01 -8.20 -5.33
N ALA A 330 -26.55 -7.61 -4.22
CA ALA A 330 -25.24 -6.96 -4.13
C ALA A 330 -24.08 -7.97 -4.27
N TYR A 331 -24.25 -9.17 -3.72
CA TYR A 331 -23.38 -10.33 -3.92
C TYR A 331 -23.21 -10.68 -5.42
N ARG A 332 -24.32 -10.85 -6.14
CA ARG A 332 -24.31 -11.17 -7.58
C ARG A 332 -23.69 -10.04 -8.41
N LEU A 333 -23.96 -8.79 -8.06
CA LEU A 333 -23.34 -7.61 -8.69
C LEU A 333 -21.82 -7.63 -8.50
N LEU A 334 -21.33 -7.83 -7.26
CA LEU A 334 -19.90 -7.83 -6.96
C LEU A 334 -19.17 -8.98 -7.66
N ASN A 335 -19.66 -10.23 -7.56
CA ASN A 335 -19.02 -11.36 -8.23
C ASN A 335 -19.03 -11.22 -9.76
N LYS A 336 -20.11 -10.68 -10.36
CA LYS A 336 -20.16 -10.35 -11.80
C LYS A 336 -19.12 -9.31 -12.19
N TYR A 337 -18.88 -8.31 -11.34
CA TYR A 337 -17.85 -7.29 -11.56
C TYR A 337 -16.42 -7.85 -11.38
N LEU A 338 -16.18 -8.63 -10.31
CA LEU A 338 -14.88 -9.24 -10.02
C LEU A 338 -14.41 -10.23 -11.09
N ASN A 339 -15.34 -10.86 -11.81
CA ASN A 339 -15.03 -11.73 -12.95
C ASN A 339 -14.27 -11.05 -14.11
N LYS A 340 -14.16 -9.71 -14.14
CA LYS A 340 -13.34 -8.96 -15.11
C LYS A 340 -11.82 -9.13 -14.90
N PHE A 341 -11.38 -9.37 -13.66
CA PHE A 341 -9.96 -9.27 -13.28
C PHE A 341 -9.24 -10.62 -13.38
N HIS A 342 -7.91 -10.65 -13.26
CA HIS A 342 -7.12 -11.89 -13.29
C HIS A 342 -6.85 -12.44 -11.89
N LEU A 343 -6.58 -11.61 -10.89
CA LEU A 343 -6.40 -12.02 -9.49
C LEU A 343 -7.55 -11.44 -8.64
N ALA A 344 -8.54 -12.26 -8.28
CA ALA A 344 -9.73 -11.80 -7.54
C ALA A 344 -10.31 -12.92 -6.65
N PRO A 345 -10.97 -12.60 -5.52
CA PRO A 345 -11.68 -13.60 -4.74
C PRO A 345 -12.96 -14.05 -5.45
N CYS A 346 -13.37 -15.28 -5.17
CA CYS A 346 -14.69 -15.82 -5.47
C CYS A 346 -15.42 -16.00 -4.15
N PHE A 347 -16.11 -14.95 -3.70
CA PHE A 347 -16.94 -14.99 -2.50
C PHE A 347 -18.15 -15.91 -2.71
N ASP A 348 -18.67 -16.48 -1.63
CA ASP A 348 -20.07 -16.91 -1.53
C ASP A 348 -20.94 -15.87 -0.78
N GLU A 349 -22.18 -16.22 -0.46
CA GLU A 349 -23.12 -15.31 0.23
C GLU A 349 -22.79 -15.13 1.72
N GLU A 350 -22.22 -16.13 2.39
CA GLU A 350 -21.81 -16.04 3.79
C GLU A 350 -20.56 -15.16 3.91
N ASP A 351 -19.59 -15.37 3.00
CA ASP A 351 -18.42 -14.49 2.83
C ASP A 351 -18.88 -13.04 2.61
N PHE A 352 -19.73 -12.81 1.61
CA PHE A 352 -20.21 -11.47 1.27
C PHE A 352 -20.91 -10.81 2.46
N ARG A 353 -21.77 -11.55 3.17
CA ARG A 353 -22.45 -11.07 4.36
C ARG A 353 -21.46 -10.73 5.49
N HIS A 354 -20.41 -11.51 5.69
CA HIS A 354 -19.40 -11.22 6.70
C HIS A 354 -18.57 -9.98 6.34
N TRP A 355 -18.09 -9.89 5.10
CA TRP A 355 -17.19 -8.84 4.65
C TRP A 355 -17.87 -7.48 4.41
N PHE A 356 -19.12 -7.46 3.90
CA PHE A 356 -19.76 -6.22 3.44
C PHE A 356 -20.95 -5.74 4.27
N PHE A 357 -21.56 -6.56 5.13
CA PHE A 357 -22.65 -6.08 5.97
C PHE A 357 -22.16 -4.98 6.93
N PRO A 358 -22.75 -3.77 6.95
CA PRO A 358 -22.17 -2.63 7.68
C PRO A 358 -21.99 -2.87 9.18
N ARG A 359 -20.78 -2.59 9.67
CA ARG A 359 -20.40 -2.68 11.09
C ARG A 359 -19.78 -1.34 11.52
N PRO A 360 -20.46 -0.54 12.37
CA PRO A 360 -20.01 0.81 12.72
C PRO A 360 -18.56 0.87 13.20
N GLY A 361 -17.72 1.63 12.49
CA GLY A 361 -16.30 1.77 12.82
C GLY A 361 -15.40 0.59 12.42
N ILE A 362 -15.90 -0.36 11.64
CA ILE A 362 -15.13 -1.46 11.03
C ILE A 362 -15.27 -1.41 9.51
N VAL A 363 -16.48 -1.55 8.98
CA VAL A 363 -16.75 -1.53 7.53
C VAL A 363 -18.08 -0.84 7.23
N ASP A 364 -18.05 0.08 6.27
CA ASP A 364 -19.22 0.77 5.73
C ASP A 364 -19.46 0.27 4.30
N CYS A 365 -20.71 -0.05 3.95
CA CYS A 365 -21.11 -0.42 2.60
C CYS A 365 -22.42 0.26 2.19
N TYR A 366 -22.44 0.78 0.97
CA TYR A 366 -23.56 1.46 0.36
C TYR A 366 -23.87 0.87 -1.01
N ILE A 367 -25.13 0.90 -1.38
CA ILE A 367 -25.64 0.45 -2.68
C ILE A 367 -26.46 1.55 -3.33
N VAL A 368 -26.61 1.47 -4.65
CA VAL A 368 -27.54 2.28 -5.44
C VAL A 368 -28.70 1.37 -5.85
N GLU A 369 -29.88 1.65 -5.28
CA GLU A 369 -31.13 0.97 -5.65
C GLU A 369 -31.90 1.80 -6.66
N LYS A 370 -32.29 1.18 -7.78
CA LYS A 370 -33.19 1.78 -8.77
C LYS A 370 -34.27 0.78 -9.16
N ASP A 371 -35.53 1.17 -9.03
CA ASP A 371 -36.70 0.36 -9.41
C ASP A 371 -36.71 -1.06 -8.78
N GLY A 372 -36.18 -1.19 -7.55
CA GLY A 372 -36.02 -2.46 -6.81
C GLY A 372 -34.78 -3.29 -7.18
N ILE A 373 -33.96 -2.81 -8.11
CA ILE A 373 -32.74 -3.48 -8.60
C ILE A 373 -31.51 -2.73 -8.08
N ILE A 374 -30.51 -3.48 -7.59
CA ILE A 374 -29.22 -2.90 -7.19
C ILE A 374 -28.33 -2.75 -8.41
N THR A 375 -27.97 -1.52 -8.77
CA THR A 375 -27.14 -1.22 -9.96
C THR A 375 -25.66 -1.08 -9.65
N ASP A 376 -25.34 -0.48 -8.50
CA ASP A 376 -23.98 -0.11 -8.10
C ASP A 376 -23.77 -0.36 -6.59
N MET A 377 -22.52 -0.57 -6.18
CA MET A 377 -22.10 -0.86 -4.81
C MET A 377 -20.76 -0.19 -4.52
N VAL A 378 -20.58 0.34 -3.31
CA VAL A 378 -19.30 0.81 -2.78
C VAL A 378 -19.08 0.32 -1.36
N SER A 379 -17.83 0.07 -0.98
CA SER A 379 -17.47 -0.26 0.39
C SER A 379 -16.09 0.25 0.78
N TYR A 380 -15.93 0.59 2.06
CA TYR A 380 -14.66 0.98 2.64
C TYR A 380 -14.58 0.54 4.09
N TYR A 381 -13.37 0.17 4.54
CA TYR A 381 -13.13 -0.21 5.92
C TYR A 381 -12.45 0.92 6.70
N THR A 382 -12.66 0.92 8.03
CA THR A 382 -12.06 1.85 8.97
C THR A 382 -10.76 1.26 9.49
N LEU A 383 -9.64 1.93 9.22
CA LEU A 383 -8.37 1.64 9.88
C LEU A 383 -7.83 2.95 10.47
N PRO A 384 -7.98 3.19 11.78
CA PRO A 384 -7.38 4.37 12.40
C PRO A 384 -5.86 4.19 12.52
N SER A 385 -5.17 5.30 12.69
CA SER A 385 -3.74 5.31 13.03
C SER A 385 -3.49 6.16 14.27
N THR A 386 -2.69 5.65 15.21
CA THR A 386 -2.18 6.45 16.34
C THR A 386 -1.21 7.49 15.79
N VAL A 387 -1.39 8.75 16.21
CA VAL A 387 -0.52 9.88 15.85
C VAL A 387 0.51 10.08 16.96
N MET A 388 1.76 9.78 16.64
CA MET A 388 2.86 9.84 17.61
C MET A 388 3.30 11.28 17.90
N HIS A 389 3.69 11.54 19.15
CA HIS A 389 4.33 12.79 19.62
C HIS A 389 3.58 14.12 19.41
N HIS A 390 2.36 14.11 18.85
CA HIS A 390 1.59 15.31 18.58
C HIS A 390 0.80 15.79 19.82
N PRO A 391 0.73 17.12 20.12
CA PRO A 391 0.13 17.61 21.36
C PRO A 391 -1.39 17.46 21.40
N VAL A 392 -2.10 17.84 20.33
CA VAL A 392 -3.57 17.88 20.27
C VAL A 392 -4.16 16.57 19.75
N HIS A 393 -4.01 16.31 18.44
CA HIS A 393 -4.49 15.09 17.81
C HIS A 393 -3.72 13.85 18.30
N LYS A 394 -4.45 12.76 18.60
CA LYS A 394 -3.89 11.47 19.06
C LYS A 394 -4.16 10.31 18.11
N SER A 395 -5.20 10.42 17.28
CA SER A 395 -5.55 9.45 16.26
C SER A 395 -5.95 10.14 14.95
N LEU A 396 -5.73 9.44 13.84
CA LEU A 396 -6.15 9.78 12.49
C LEU A 396 -7.14 8.72 12.03
N LYS A 397 -8.35 9.10 11.59
CA LYS A 397 -9.37 8.13 11.12
C LYS A 397 -9.27 8.00 9.60
N ALA A 398 -8.66 6.93 9.09
CA ALA A 398 -8.56 6.67 7.66
C ALA A 398 -9.63 5.65 7.20
N ALA A 399 -10.25 5.95 6.06
CA ALA A 399 -11.07 5.00 5.30
C ALA A 399 -10.18 4.34 4.26
N TYR A 400 -10.32 3.04 4.04
CA TYR A 400 -9.63 2.30 2.99
C TYR A 400 -10.66 1.75 2.00
N SER A 401 -10.56 2.14 0.74
CA SER A 401 -11.39 1.61 -0.35
C SER A 401 -11.27 0.09 -0.38
N PHE A 402 -12.42 -0.57 -0.22
CA PHE A 402 -12.51 -2.02 -0.25
C PHE A 402 -13.00 -2.44 -1.64
N TYR A 403 -14.12 -3.16 -1.76
CA TYR A 403 -14.67 -3.55 -3.05
C TYR A 403 -15.79 -2.60 -3.50
N ASN A 404 -15.72 -2.17 -4.76
CA ASN A 404 -16.71 -1.29 -5.39
C ASN A 404 -17.09 -1.90 -6.75
N ALA A 405 -18.35 -1.79 -7.15
CA ALA A 405 -18.87 -2.27 -8.44
C ALA A 405 -19.82 -1.24 -9.05
N SER A 406 -19.66 -0.94 -10.33
CA SER A 406 -20.53 -0.03 -11.10
C SER A 406 -21.14 -0.75 -12.29
N SER A 407 -22.44 -0.53 -12.53
CA SER A 407 -23.16 -0.93 -13.75
C SER A 407 -23.92 0.22 -14.41
N ALA A 408 -24.27 1.28 -13.66
CA ALA A 408 -25.09 2.39 -14.16
C ALA A 408 -24.56 3.76 -13.74
N THR A 409 -24.06 3.89 -12.50
CA THR A 409 -23.57 5.17 -11.97
C THR A 409 -22.09 5.38 -12.35
N PRO A 410 -21.72 6.46 -13.07
CA PRO A 410 -20.32 6.70 -13.47
C PRO A 410 -19.38 6.75 -12.25
N TRP A 411 -18.20 6.12 -12.36
CA TRP A 411 -17.23 5.99 -11.27
C TRP A 411 -16.94 7.29 -10.50
N ASN A 412 -16.78 8.41 -11.21
CA ASN A 412 -16.55 9.73 -10.62
C ASN A 412 -17.71 10.24 -9.76
N GLN A 413 -18.95 9.84 -10.05
CA GLN A 413 -20.11 10.18 -9.22
C GLN A 413 -20.23 9.21 -8.05
N LEU A 414 -20.16 7.90 -8.33
CA LEU A 414 -20.32 6.84 -7.33
C LEU A 414 -19.28 6.93 -6.21
N MET A 415 -18.00 7.07 -6.56
CA MET A 415 -16.92 7.27 -5.58
C MET A 415 -16.89 8.70 -5.03
N GLY A 416 -17.45 9.67 -5.75
CA GLY A 416 -17.67 11.02 -5.23
C GLY A 416 -18.63 11.02 -4.03
N ASP A 417 -19.68 10.20 -4.09
CA ASP A 417 -20.65 10.01 -3.01
C ASP A 417 -20.06 9.21 -1.84
N ALA A 418 -19.25 8.17 -2.10
CA ALA A 418 -18.50 7.46 -1.06
C ALA A 418 -17.52 8.37 -0.29
N LEU A 419 -16.91 9.35 -0.96
CA LEU A 419 -16.09 10.38 -0.29
C LEU A 419 -16.94 11.33 0.56
N VAL A 420 -18.20 11.60 0.20
CA VAL A 420 -19.13 12.39 1.01
C VAL A 420 -19.57 11.63 2.25
N THR A 421 -19.92 10.34 2.16
CA THR A 421 -20.26 9.54 3.35
C THR A 421 -19.08 9.41 4.30
N ALA A 422 -17.87 9.15 3.81
CA ALA A 422 -16.67 9.10 4.64
C ALA A 422 -16.36 10.45 5.32
N LYS A 423 -16.47 11.58 4.58
CA LYS A 423 -16.34 12.92 5.18
C LYS A 423 -17.36 13.13 6.30
N ASN A 424 -18.62 12.77 6.07
CA ASN A 424 -19.70 12.98 7.03
C ASN A 424 -19.59 12.04 8.24
N ALA A 425 -19.07 10.82 8.07
CA ALA A 425 -18.71 9.89 9.13
C ALA A 425 -17.38 10.23 9.85
N GLY A 426 -16.87 11.45 9.67
CA GLY A 426 -15.73 12.00 10.42
C GLY A 426 -14.37 11.41 10.06
N PHE A 427 -14.21 10.84 8.87
CA PHE A 427 -12.90 10.37 8.39
C PHE A 427 -12.02 11.54 7.94
N ASP A 428 -10.71 11.43 8.17
CA ASP A 428 -9.72 12.46 7.85
C ASP A 428 -9.09 12.29 6.47
N VAL A 429 -8.95 11.04 6.02
CA VAL A 429 -8.37 10.67 4.72
C VAL A 429 -9.09 9.44 4.18
N PHE A 430 -9.23 9.36 2.86
CA PHE A 430 -9.69 8.17 2.15
C PHE A 430 -8.55 7.62 1.31
N ASN A 431 -8.17 6.37 1.55
CA ASN A 431 -7.06 5.68 0.92
C ASN A 431 -7.61 4.71 -0.15
N ALA A 432 -6.87 4.52 -1.24
CA ALA A 432 -7.18 3.55 -2.27
C ALA A 432 -5.89 3.00 -2.89
N LEU A 433 -5.98 1.81 -3.48
CA LEU A 433 -4.95 1.26 -4.35
C LEU A 433 -5.31 1.50 -5.82
N ASP A 434 -4.33 1.58 -6.71
CA ASP A 434 -4.52 1.81 -8.16
C ASP A 434 -5.04 0.58 -8.94
N LEU A 435 -5.57 -0.41 -8.24
CA LEU A 435 -6.12 -1.68 -8.73
C LEU A 435 -7.53 -1.58 -9.29
N MET A 436 -8.04 -2.66 -9.88
CA MET A 436 -9.32 -2.71 -10.60
C MET A 436 -9.46 -1.55 -11.60
N GLU A 437 -10.64 -0.93 -11.69
CA GLU A 437 -10.90 0.26 -12.50
C GLU A 437 -10.58 1.57 -11.76
N ASN A 438 -9.92 1.54 -10.58
CA ASN A 438 -9.83 2.72 -9.70
C ASN A 438 -9.18 3.95 -10.35
N LYS A 439 -8.22 3.73 -11.27
CA LYS A 439 -7.58 4.78 -12.08
C LYS A 439 -8.56 5.70 -12.81
N THR A 440 -9.77 5.23 -13.11
CA THR A 440 -10.83 6.05 -13.72
C THR A 440 -11.29 7.23 -12.85
N PHE A 441 -11.15 7.14 -11.52
CA PHE A 441 -11.63 8.15 -10.58
C PHE A 441 -10.57 8.78 -9.67
N LEU A 442 -9.38 8.18 -9.53
CA LEU A 442 -8.33 8.68 -8.63
C LEU A 442 -7.93 10.14 -8.93
N GLU A 443 -7.48 10.43 -10.14
CA GLU A 443 -7.10 11.80 -10.52
C GLU A 443 -8.29 12.78 -10.58
N PRO A 444 -9.44 12.46 -11.24
CA PRO A 444 -10.60 13.36 -11.28
C PRO A 444 -11.16 13.72 -9.89
N LEU A 445 -11.14 12.78 -8.94
CA LEU A 445 -11.58 13.02 -7.56
C LEU A 445 -10.49 13.63 -6.67
N LYS A 446 -9.29 13.89 -7.20
CA LYS A 446 -8.15 14.54 -6.53
C LYS A 446 -7.51 13.68 -5.44
N PHE A 447 -7.40 12.38 -5.66
CA PHE A 447 -6.46 11.56 -4.88
C PHE A 447 -5.03 11.98 -5.25
N GLY A 448 -4.17 12.13 -4.25
CA GLY A 448 -2.73 12.28 -4.45
C GLY A 448 -2.04 10.92 -4.47
N ILE A 449 -0.99 10.80 -5.27
CA ILE A 449 -0.15 9.59 -5.33
C ILE A 449 0.63 9.44 -4.01
N GLY A 450 0.55 8.27 -3.38
CA GLY A 450 1.33 7.91 -2.19
C GLY A 450 2.75 7.45 -2.52
N ASP A 451 3.60 7.35 -1.51
CA ASP A 451 4.95 6.77 -1.57
C ASP A 451 4.92 5.24 -1.51
N GLY A 452 4.03 4.67 -0.71
CA GLY A 452 3.86 3.22 -0.53
C GLY A 452 3.38 2.48 -1.78
N ASN A 453 4.04 1.36 -2.07
CA ASN A 453 3.55 0.30 -2.94
C ASN A 453 3.05 -0.89 -2.10
N LEU A 454 2.18 -1.71 -2.68
CA LEU A 454 1.74 -3.00 -2.16
C LEU A 454 1.97 -4.07 -3.23
N HIS A 455 2.88 -4.99 -2.94
CA HIS A 455 3.25 -6.09 -3.84
C HIS A 455 2.44 -7.34 -3.50
N TYR A 456 1.88 -7.99 -4.52
CA TYR A 456 1.04 -9.18 -4.40
C TYR A 456 1.83 -10.45 -4.72
N TYR A 457 1.65 -11.48 -3.89
CA TYR A 457 2.40 -12.73 -3.94
C TYR A 457 1.48 -13.94 -3.84
N LEU A 458 1.92 -15.03 -4.45
CA LEU A 458 1.33 -16.36 -4.29
C LEU A 458 2.40 -17.33 -3.77
N TYR A 459 2.03 -18.14 -2.79
CA TYR A 459 2.82 -19.25 -2.28
C TYR A 459 2.38 -20.55 -2.96
N ASN A 460 3.35 -21.36 -3.38
CA ASN A 460 3.16 -22.61 -4.11
C ASN A 460 2.32 -22.48 -5.40
N TRP A 461 2.41 -21.35 -6.09
CA TRP A 461 1.78 -21.13 -7.38
C TRP A 461 2.67 -20.28 -8.26
N ARG A 462 2.75 -20.62 -9.55
CA ARG A 462 3.37 -19.80 -10.58
C ARG A 462 2.31 -19.37 -11.60
N CYS A 463 2.30 -18.10 -11.93
CA CYS A 463 1.48 -17.51 -12.97
C CYS A 463 2.26 -16.37 -13.65
N PRO A 464 1.86 -15.92 -14.86
CA PRO A 464 2.44 -14.73 -15.45
C PRO A 464 2.22 -13.48 -14.59
N ASP A 465 3.03 -12.45 -14.81
CA ASP A 465 2.90 -11.16 -14.14
C ASP A 465 1.67 -10.40 -14.69
N MET A 466 1.02 -9.57 -13.87
CA MET A 466 -0.18 -8.81 -14.27
C MET A 466 -0.15 -7.34 -13.84
N PRO A 467 -0.73 -6.41 -14.63
CA PRO A 467 -0.84 -5.00 -14.23
C PRO A 467 -1.83 -4.83 -13.06
N SER A 468 -1.69 -3.75 -12.29
CA SER A 468 -2.57 -3.46 -11.15
C SER A 468 -4.06 -3.42 -11.53
N SER A 469 -4.40 -2.96 -12.74
CA SER A 469 -5.77 -2.97 -13.26
C SER A 469 -6.36 -4.37 -13.53
N SER A 470 -5.53 -5.42 -13.49
CA SER A 470 -5.95 -6.84 -13.52
C SER A 470 -6.01 -7.47 -12.13
N VAL A 471 -5.68 -6.74 -11.07
CA VAL A 471 -5.90 -7.14 -9.67
C VAL A 471 -7.27 -6.66 -9.23
N GLY A 472 -8.08 -7.59 -8.75
CA GLY A 472 -9.38 -7.41 -8.10
C GLY A 472 -9.43 -8.06 -6.72
N LEU A 473 -8.30 -8.10 -6.01
CA LEU A 473 -8.15 -8.62 -4.65
C LEU A 473 -7.66 -7.52 -3.71
N VAL A 474 -8.35 -7.34 -2.59
CA VAL A 474 -8.05 -6.35 -1.55
C VAL A 474 -7.93 -7.05 -0.20
N LEU A 475 -6.72 -7.07 0.35
CA LEU A 475 -6.40 -7.56 1.70
C LEU A 475 -6.61 -6.41 2.71
N GLN A 476 -6.86 -6.75 3.99
CA GLN A 476 -7.33 -5.79 5.01
C GLN A 476 -6.20 -5.19 5.88
#